data_AF-A0A7C0ZT63-F1
#
_entry.id   AF-A0A7C0ZT63-F1
#
_cell.length_a   1.000
_cell.length_b   1.000
_cell.length_c   1.000
_cell.angle_alpha   90.00
_cell.angle_beta   90.00
_cell.angle_gamma   90.00
#
_symmetry.space_group_name_H-M   'P 1'
#
loop_
_entity.id
_entity.type
_entity.pdbx_description
1 polymer ?
#
loop_
_entity_poly.entity_id
_entity_poly.type
_entity_poly.pdbx_seq_one_letter_code
_entity_poly.pdbx_strand_id
1 'polypeptide(L)'
;MSGLRRKNSLTSLDVAVLVEELSQVLSGGRIDNIYASATGALLFKVRDREGSLIYLLIEEGRRIHLTKFIAKGELRGRIPLFRRFLRDGQIQGVRQFRFERITE
;
A
#
# COMPACT_ATOMS: atom_id res chain seq x y z
N MET A 1 25.02 5.20 -23.13
CA MET A 1 24.11 4.49 -22.21
C MET A 1 23.03 5.47 -21.76
N SER A 2 21.81 5.40 -22.31
CA SER A 2 20.72 6.25 -21.85
C SER A 2 20.33 5.83 -20.43
N GLY A 3 20.61 6.68 -19.44
CA GLY A 3 20.20 6.44 -18.06
C GLY A 3 18.69 6.24 -17.99
N LEU A 4 18.24 5.13 -17.41
CA LEU A 4 16.82 4.92 -17.11
C LEU A 4 16.35 6.08 -16.22
N ARG A 5 15.55 6.98 -16.77
CA ARG A 5 14.87 8.02 -16.00
C ARG A 5 13.85 7.33 -15.10
N ARG A 6 14.18 7.15 -13.82
CA ARG A 6 13.25 6.59 -12.84
C ARG A 6 12.00 7.46 -12.79
N LYS A 7 10.84 6.81 -12.93
CA LYS A 7 9.54 7.47 -12.80
C LYS A 7 9.34 7.82 -11.33
N ASN A 8 9.29 9.12 -11.02
CA ASN A 8 9.23 9.60 -9.64
C ASN A 8 7.79 9.68 -9.10
N SER A 9 6.78 9.57 -9.96
CA SER A 9 5.37 9.59 -9.59
C SER A 9 4.53 8.78 -10.57
N LEU A 10 3.49 8.13 -10.06
CA LEU A 10 2.49 7.47 -10.90
C LEU A 10 1.57 8.51 -11.58
N THR A 11 1.22 8.23 -12.83
CA THR A 11 0.16 8.90 -13.60
C THR A 11 -1.18 8.21 -13.34
N SER A 12 -2.30 8.80 -13.73
CA SER A 12 -3.61 8.16 -13.60
C SER A 12 -3.69 6.82 -14.35
N LEU A 13 -3.04 6.71 -15.50
CA LEU A 13 -2.97 5.46 -16.25
C LEU A 13 -2.15 4.39 -15.52
N ASP A 14 -1.03 4.77 -14.90
CA ASP A 14 -0.26 3.82 -14.09
C ASP A 14 -1.08 3.34 -12.89
N VAL A 15 -1.85 4.24 -12.27
CA VAL A 15 -2.77 3.89 -11.16
C VAL A 15 -3.84 2.92 -11.63
N ALA A 16 -4.43 3.12 -12.81
CA ALA A 16 -5.46 2.25 -13.36
C ALA A 16 -4.98 0.78 -13.48
N VAL A 17 -3.75 0.58 -13.95
CA VAL A 17 -3.13 -0.75 -14.02
C VAL A 17 -2.77 -1.28 -12.63
N LEU A 18 -2.14 -0.42 -11.80
CA LEU A 18 -1.68 -0.80 -10.47
C LEU A 18 -2.83 -1.28 -9.57
N VAL A 19 -4.01 -0.63 -9.60
CA VAL A 19 -5.11 -1.03 -8.71
C VAL A 19 -5.66 -2.41 -9.06
N GLU A 20 -5.59 -2.82 -10.33
CA GLU A 20 -5.97 -4.17 -10.76
C GLU A 20 -5.01 -5.21 -10.16
N GLU A 21 -3.70 -4.98 -10.29
CA GLU A 21 -2.65 -5.85 -9.71
C GLU A 21 -2.78 -5.92 -8.18
N LEU A 22 -2.94 -4.77 -7.52
CA LEU A 22 -3.09 -4.71 -6.07
C LEU A 22 -4.37 -5.40 -5.60
N SER A 23 -5.49 -5.23 -6.32
CA SER A 23 -6.75 -5.87 -5.96
C SER A 23 -6.65 -7.40 -6.09
N GLN A 24 -6.00 -7.91 -7.14
CA GLN A 24 -5.78 -9.36 -7.30
C GLN A 24 -4.98 -9.97 -6.14
N VAL A 25 -3.98 -9.24 -5.64
CA VAL A 25 -3.10 -9.73 -4.57
C VAL A 25 -3.69 -9.52 -3.17
N LEU A 26 -4.36 -8.40 -2.91
CA LEU A 26 -4.77 -7.99 -1.56
C LEU A 26 -6.20 -8.40 -1.20
N SER A 27 -7.08 -8.64 -2.19
CA SER A 27 -8.48 -8.96 -1.94
C SER A 27 -8.65 -10.22 -1.09
N GLY A 28 -9.48 -10.12 -0.07
CA GLY A 28 -9.71 -11.17 0.92
C GLY A 28 -8.63 -11.30 1.98
N GLY A 29 -7.49 -10.60 1.84
CA GLY A 29 -6.44 -10.53 2.85
C GLY A 29 -6.85 -9.71 4.09
N ARG A 30 -6.19 -9.97 5.22
CA ARG A 30 -6.44 -9.29 6.50
C ARG A 30 -5.28 -8.38 6.90
N ILE A 31 -5.60 -7.23 7.46
CA ILE A 31 -4.59 -6.28 7.95
C ILE A 31 -4.09 -6.73 9.32
N ASP A 32 -2.91 -7.35 9.36
CA ASP A 32 -2.22 -7.73 10.59
C ASP A 32 -1.79 -6.49 11.39
N ASN A 33 -1.21 -5.50 10.70
CA ASN A 33 -0.70 -4.30 11.35
C ASN A 33 -0.45 -3.15 10.38
N ILE A 34 -0.30 -1.94 10.93
CA ILE A 34 -0.01 -0.72 10.16
C ILE A 34 1.13 0.02 10.86
N TYR A 35 2.11 0.51 10.12
CA TYR A 35 3.26 1.25 10.67
C TYR A 35 3.49 2.54 9.89
N ALA A 36 4.21 3.48 10.50
CA ALA A 36 4.90 4.52 9.75
C ALA A 36 6.30 4.04 9.39
N SER A 37 6.73 4.22 8.14
CA SER A 37 8.13 4.06 7.77
C SER A 37 8.98 5.20 8.35
N ALA A 38 10.31 5.04 8.32
CA ALA A 38 11.25 6.10 8.67
C ALA A 38 11.02 7.39 7.86
N THR A 39 10.57 7.28 6.61
CA THR A 39 10.26 8.42 5.72
C THR A 39 8.85 8.98 5.89
N GLY A 40 8.03 8.40 6.77
CA GLY A 40 6.65 8.83 7.03
C GLY A 40 5.60 8.17 6.13
N ALA A 41 6.01 7.28 5.22
CA ALA A 41 5.10 6.48 4.41
C ALA A 41 4.29 5.49 5.28
N LEU A 42 3.08 5.15 4.85
CA LEU A 42 2.27 4.15 5.53
C LEU A 42 2.69 2.75 5.05
N LEU A 43 2.93 1.85 6.01
CA LEU A 43 3.28 0.46 5.74
C LEU A 43 2.20 -0.44 6.33
N PHE A 44 1.45 -1.11 5.46
CA PHE A 44 0.47 -2.11 5.84
C PHE A 44 1.13 -3.49 5.79
N LYS A 45 1.04 -4.23 6.88
CA LYS A 45 1.33 -5.65 6.93
C LYS A 45 0.00 -6.38 6.73
N VAL A 46 -0.11 -7.06 5.61
CA VAL A 46 -1.31 -7.80 5.21
C VAL A 46 -0.97 -9.28 5.20
N ARG A 47 -1.88 -10.10 5.72
CA ARG A 47 -1.84 -11.55 5.56
C ARG A 47 -2.82 -11.92 4.46
N ASP A 48 -2.35 -12.56 3.40
CA ASP A 48 -3.24 -13.01 2.33
C ASP A 48 -4.09 -14.22 2.74
N ARG A 49 -4.91 -14.71 1.81
CA ARG A 49 -5.82 -15.83 2.05
C ARG A 49 -5.09 -17.15 2.29
N GLU A 50 -3.87 -17.28 1.79
CA GLU A 50 -2.99 -18.45 1.95
C GLU A 50 -2.13 -18.34 3.22
N GLY A 51 -2.25 -17.25 3.98
CA GLY A 51 -1.50 -17.02 5.21
C GLY A 51 -0.13 -16.37 5.01
N SER A 52 0.25 -16.03 3.77
CA SER A 52 1.52 -15.39 3.47
C SER A 52 1.50 -13.90 3.83
N LEU A 53 2.65 -13.38 4.23
CA LEU A 53 2.80 -11.97 4.61
C LEU A 53 3.18 -11.10 3.42
N ILE A 54 2.38 -10.08 3.18
CA ILE A 54 2.54 -9.08 2.12
C ILE A 54 2.66 -7.71 2.76
N TYR A 55 3.59 -6.90 2.27
CA TYR A 55 3.76 -5.53 2.75
C TYR A 55 3.40 -4.55 1.64
N LEU A 56 2.46 -3.65 1.93
CA LEU A 56 2.04 -2.57 1.05
C LEU A 56 2.58 -1.25 1.60
N LEU A 57 3.38 -0.55 0.81
CA LEU A 57 3.92 0.77 1.14
C LEU A 57 3.20 1.86 0.35
N ILE A 58 2.71 2.87 1.05
CA ILE A 58 2.00 4.03 0.48
C ILE A 58 2.82 5.28 0.78
N GLU A 59 3.41 5.85 -0.27
CA GLU A 59 4.08 7.14 -0.26
C GLU A 59 3.10 8.19 -0.80
N GLU A 60 2.61 9.06 0.09
CA GLU A 60 1.65 10.11 -0.23
C GLU A 60 2.11 10.96 -1.43
N GLY A 61 1.21 11.16 -2.39
CA GLY A 61 1.46 11.96 -3.59
C GLY A 61 2.49 11.38 -4.58
N ARG A 62 3.05 10.19 -4.30
CA ARG A 62 4.13 9.59 -5.12
C ARG A 62 3.75 8.24 -5.72
N ARG A 63 3.58 7.21 -4.88
CA ARG A 63 3.37 5.83 -5.33
C ARG A 63 2.83 4.93 -4.24
N ILE A 64 2.23 3.83 -4.68
CA ILE A 64 1.80 2.70 -3.87
C ILE A 64 2.43 1.45 -4.48
N HIS A 65 2.99 0.56 -3.67
CA HIS A 65 3.59 -0.68 -4.18
C HIS A 65 3.72 -1.75 -3.11
N LEU A 66 3.77 -3.00 -3.56
CA LEU A 66 4.15 -4.14 -2.75
C LEU A 66 5.66 -4.18 -2.54
N THR A 67 6.10 -4.60 -1.36
CA THR A 67 7.52 -4.74 -1.06
C THR A 67 7.79 -5.97 -0.21
N LYS A 68 8.99 -6.53 -0.36
CA LYS A 68 9.55 -7.53 0.57
C LYS A 68 10.43 -6.87 1.63
N PHE A 69 10.69 -5.57 1.50
CA PHE A 69 11.52 -4.82 2.44
C PHE A 69 10.70 -4.43 3.67
N ILE A 70 10.98 -5.11 4.77
CA ILE A 70 10.41 -4.78 6.08
C ILE A 70 11.21 -3.61 6.64
N ALA A 71 10.81 -2.39 6.28
CA ALA A 71 11.35 -1.20 6.92
C ALA A 71 11.05 -1.25 8.43
N LYS A 72 11.96 -0.71 9.26
CA LYS A 72 11.70 -0.55 10.69
C LYS A 72 10.46 0.32 10.86
N GLY A 73 9.36 -0.29 11.28
CA GLY A 73 8.09 0.39 11.47
C GLY A 73 8.02 1.11 12.80
N GLU A 74 7.47 2.33 12.80
CA GLU A 74 7.31 3.17 13.99
C GLU A 74 5.84 3.38 14.34
N LEU A 75 5.58 3.56 15.64
CA LEU A 75 4.29 3.95 16.21
C LEU A 75 4.26 5.47 16.43
N ARG A 76 4.05 6.23 15.36
CA ARG A 76 4.01 7.72 15.42
C ARG A 76 2.85 8.31 14.63
N GLY A 77 2.51 9.57 14.89
CA GLY A 77 1.46 10.29 14.17
C GLY A 77 0.09 9.60 14.29
N ARG A 78 -0.60 9.43 13.15
CA ARG A 78 -1.95 8.85 13.07
C ARG A 78 -1.99 7.31 13.11
N ILE A 79 -0.83 6.63 13.19
CA ILE A 79 -0.76 5.16 13.17
C ILE A 79 -1.57 4.49 14.29
N PRO A 80 -1.57 4.95 15.55
CA PRO A 80 -2.40 4.34 16.60
C PRO A 80 -3.90 4.37 16.26
N LEU A 81 -4.37 5.47 15.64
CA LEU A 81 -5.75 5.61 15.20
C LEU A 81 -6.09 4.62 14.09
N PHE A 82 -5.23 4.52 13.07
CA PHE A 82 -5.42 3.57 11.97
C PHE A 82 -5.43 2.13 12.46
N ARG A 83 -4.51 1.75 13.36
CA ARG A 83 -4.50 0.41 13.96
C ARG A 83 -5.80 0.09 14.70
N ARG A 84 -6.35 1.07 15.44
CA ARG A 84 -7.62 0.88 16.17
C ARG A 84 -8.80 0.54 15.26
N PHE A 85 -8.83 1.13 14.06
CA PHE A 85 -9.98 0.97 13.15
C PHE A 85 -9.78 -0.07 12.05
N LEU A 86 -8.54 -0.35 11.65
CA LEU A 86 -8.26 -1.14 10.45
C LEU A 86 -7.63 -2.51 10.75
N ARG A 87 -7.05 -2.72 11.93
CA ARG A 87 -6.48 -4.04 12.28
C ARG A 87 -7.58 -5.10 12.26
N ASP A 88 -7.22 -6.30 11.78
CA ASP A 88 -8.12 -7.44 11.57
C ASP A 88 -9.21 -7.23 10.51
N GLY A 89 -9.29 -6.01 9.94
CA GLY A 89 -10.12 -5.70 8.80
C GLY A 89 -9.70 -6.51 7.57
N GLN A 90 -10.70 -6.92 6.80
CA GLN A 90 -10.49 -7.61 5.52
C GLN A 90 -10.54 -6.62 4.37
N ILE A 91 -9.53 -6.66 3.50
CA ILE A 91 -9.48 -5.86 2.29
C ILE A 91 -10.45 -6.49 1.28
N GLN A 92 -11.48 -5.75 0.87
CA GLN A 92 -12.46 -6.23 -0.11
C GLN A 92 -11.99 -6.07 -1.55
N GLY A 93 -11.08 -5.12 -1.78
CA GLY A 93 -10.50 -4.82 -3.07
C GLY A 93 -9.75 -3.50 -3.02
N VAL A 94 -9.10 -3.18 -4.13
CA VAL A 94 -8.48 -1.88 -4.36
C VAL A 94 -9.02 -1.33 -5.67
N ARG A 95 -9.45 -0.07 -5.68
CA ARG A 95 -9.99 0.59 -6.87
C ARG A 95 -9.46 2.00 -7.05
N GLN A 96 -9.45 2.45 -8.30
CA GLN A 96 -9.17 3.84 -8.63
C GLN A 96 -10.47 4.66 -8.49
N PHE A 97 -10.39 5.82 -7.85
CA PHE A 97 -11.51 6.76 -7.87
C PHE A 97 -11.52 7.47 -9.23
N ARG A 98 -12.50 7.11 -10.09
CA ARG A 98 -12.62 7.60 -11.47
C ARG A 98 -11.30 7.36 -12.22
N PHE A 99 -10.75 8.37 -12.87
CA PHE A 99 -9.43 8.34 -13.53
C PHE A 99 -8.44 9.29 -12.86
N GLU A 100 -8.57 9.44 -11.53
CA GLU A 100 -7.70 10.29 -10.71
C GLU A 100 -6.59 9.47 -10.04
N ARG A 101 -5.59 10.15 -9.48
CA ARG A 101 -4.51 9.50 -8.70
C ARG A 101 -4.91 9.25 -7.25
N ILE A 102 -6.10 8.70 -7.07
CA ILE A 102 -6.72 8.39 -5.77
C ILE A 102 -7.10 6.91 -5.78
N THR A 103 -6.73 6.19 -4.71
CA THR A 103 -7.01 4.76 -4.52
C THR A 103 -7.87 4.53 -3.28
N GLU A 104 -8.85 3.64 -3.38
CA GLU A 104 -9.80 3.26 -2.32
C GLU A 104 -9.85 1.74 -2.11
#